data_AF-A0A438VE20-F1
#
_entry.id   AF-A0A438VE20-F1
#
_cell.length_a   1.000
_cell.length_b   1.000
_cell.length_c   1.000
_cell.angle_alpha   90.00
_cell.angle_beta   90.00
_cell.angle_gamma   90.00
#
_symmetry.space_group_name_H-M   'P 1'
#
loop_
_entity.id
_entity.type
_entity.pdbx_description
1 polymer ?
#
loop_
_entity_poly.entity_id
_entity_poly.type
_entity_poly.pdbx_seq_one_letter_code
_entity_poly.pdbx_strand_id
1 'polypeptide(L)' 'NSKMITSTIMEFFMGGQLSQFMDQTNPLSEVTHKRRLSALGEGGLVKDRVGFEARDVHPTHYGRICPIETPEGQNIG' A
#
# COMPACT_ATOMS: atom_id res chain seq x y z
N ASN A 1 -15.26 -27.05 -12.32
CA ASN A 1 -14.39 -26.66 -11.19
C ASN A 1 -14.47 -25.14 -10.93
N SER A 2 -15.67 -24.56 -10.85
CA SER A 2 -15.87 -23.11 -10.66
C SER A 2 -15.76 -22.66 -9.20
N LYS A 3 -16.02 -23.58 -8.26
CA LYS A 3 -15.99 -23.31 -6.82
C LYS A 3 -14.60 -22.89 -6.30
N MET A 4 -13.54 -23.50 -6.83
CA MET A 4 -12.16 -23.15 -6.44
C MET A 4 -11.82 -21.71 -6.87
N ILE A 5 -12.22 -21.32 -8.08
CA ILE A 5 -11.96 -19.97 -8.60
C ILE A 5 -12.69 -18.93 -7.74
N THR A 6 -13.95 -19.18 -7.39
CA THR A 6 -14.71 -18.27 -6.53
C THR A 6 -14.14 -18.18 -5.11
N SER A 7 -13.62 -19.28 -4.54
CA SER A 7 -13.06 -19.25 -3.19
C SER A 7 -11.74 -18.48 -3.13
N THR A 8 -10.85 -18.64 -4.13
CA THR A 8 -9.58 -17.90 -4.15
C THR A 8 -9.81 -16.39 -4.27
N ILE A 9 -10.79 -15.98 -5.08
CA ILE A 9 -11.14 -14.56 -5.23
C ILE A 9 -11.71 -14.01 -3.91
N MET A 10 -12.60 -14.74 -3.24
CA MET A 10 -13.14 -14.31 -1.95
C MET A 10 -12.04 -14.21 -0.89
N GLU A 11 -11.17 -15.20 -0.78
CA GLU A 11 -10.05 -15.19 0.16
C GLU A 11 -9.13 -13.98 -0.05
N PHE A 12 -8.82 -13.65 -1.31
CA PHE A 12 -8.03 -12.47 -1.65
C PHE A 12 -8.66 -11.16 -1.15
N PHE A 13 -9.95 -10.95 -1.42
CA PHE A 13 -10.62 -9.70 -1.01
C PHE A 13 -10.95 -9.65 0.49
N MET A 14 -11.19 -10.80 1.13
CA MET A 14 -11.55 -10.86 2.55
C MET A 14 -10.35 -10.79 3.50
N GLY A 15 -9.21 -11.39 3.11
CA GLY A 15 -8.03 -11.53 3.99
C GLY A 15 -6.73 -10.98 3.41
N GLY A 16 -6.73 -10.51 2.16
CA GLY A 16 -5.52 -9.98 1.54
C GLY A 16 -5.03 -8.72 2.23
N GLN A 17 -3.73 -8.65 2.52
CA GLN A 17 -3.10 -7.50 3.17
C GLN A 17 -3.26 -6.17 2.41
N LEU A 18 -3.44 -6.24 1.09
CA LEU A 18 -3.68 -5.08 0.22
C LEU A 18 -5.17 -4.69 0.14
N SER A 19 -6.07 -5.55 0.58
CA SER A 19 -7.52 -5.27 0.65
C SER A 19 -7.82 -4.55 1.97
N GLN A 20 -7.64 -3.23 1.97
CA GLN A 20 -7.79 -2.40 3.17
C GLN A 20 -9.19 -1.81 3.29
N PHE A 21 -9.63 -1.58 4.53
CA PHE A 21 -10.85 -0.84 4.80
C PHE A 21 -10.64 0.65 4.46
N MET A 22 -11.51 1.20 3.62
CA MET A 22 -11.38 2.56 3.11
C MET A 22 -11.60 3.60 4.20
N ASP A 23 -10.82 4.69 4.15
CA ASP A 23 -11.05 5.86 4.99
C ASP A 23 -12.03 6.80 4.29
N GLN A 24 -13.19 7.01 4.92
CA GLN A 24 -14.31 7.81 4.39
C GLN A 24 -14.61 9.03 5.26
N THR A 25 -13.63 9.49 6.04
CA THR A 25 -13.81 10.64 6.94
C THR A 25 -14.12 11.93 6.17
N ASN A 26 -13.50 12.12 5.00
CA ASN A 26 -13.75 13.26 4.13
C ASN A 26 -13.40 12.91 2.66
N PRO A 27 -13.87 13.72 1.68
CA PRO A 27 -13.61 13.44 0.26
C PRO A 27 -12.12 13.42 -0.10
N LEU A 28 -11.28 14.18 0.60
CA LEU A 28 -9.84 14.20 0.35
C LEU A 28 -9.19 12.89 0.82
N SER A 29 -9.51 12.41 2.02
CA SER A 29 -9.08 11.13 2.57
C SER A 29 -9.46 9.96 1.67
N GLU A 30 -10.65 10.00 1.08
CA GLU A 30 -11.09 8.96 0.14
C GLU A 30 -10.20 8.95 -1.12
N VAL A 31 -9.91 10.13 -1.67
CA VAL A 31 -9.06 10.26 -2.86
C VAL A 31 -7.61 9.90 -2.55
N THR A 32 -7.05 10.31 -1.42
CA THR A 32 -5.67 9.99 -1.04
C THR A 32 -5.51 8.49 -0.77
N HIS A 33 -6.46 7.84 -0.09
CA HIS A 33 -6.43 6.39 0.12
C HIS A 33 -6.47 5.64 -1.21
N LYS A 34 -7.39 5.99 -2.12
CA LYS A 34 -7.49 5.34 -3.44
C LYS A 34 -6.26 5.53 -4.32
N ARG A 35 -5.50 6.62 -4.13
CA ARG A 35 -4.28 6.93 -4.88
C ARG A 35 -3.00 6.51 -4.18
N ARG A 36 -3.08 5.92 -2.98
CA ARG A 36 -1.93 5.50 -2.19
C ARG A 36 -1.27 4.27 -2.82
N LEU A 37 0.06 4.30 -2.87
CA LEU A 37 0.88 3.16 -3.25
C LEU A 37 1.53 2.59 -1.99
N SER A 38 1.61 1.26 -1.89
CA SER A 38 2.28 0.58 -0.78
C SER A 38 3.31 -0.40 -1.31
N ALA A 39 4.54 -0.30 -0.80
CA ALA A 39 5.59 -1.29 -1.05
C ALA A 39 5.49 -2.53 -0.12
N LEU A 40 4.54 -2.52 0.83
CA LEU A 40 4.30 -3.60 1.79
C LEU A 40 3.23 -4.56 1.24
N GLY A 41 3.47 -5.86 1.36
CA GLY A 41 2.54 -6.89 0.93
C GLY A 41 3.22 -8.23 0.75
N GLU A 42 2.45 -9.25 0.35
CA GLU A 42 3.00 -10.55 -0.03
C GLU A 42 3.94 -10.39 -1.23
N GLY A 43 5.20 -10.82 -1.09
CA GLY A 43 6.25 -10.61 -2.10
C GLY A 43 6.85 -9.19 -2.12
N GLY A 44 6.37 -8.28 -1.26
CA GLY A 44 6.88 -6.93 -1.11
C GLY A 44 7.92 -6.81 0.01
N LEU A 45 8.16 -5.56 0.42
CA LEU A 45 9.07 -5.24 1.50
C LEU A 45 8.47 -5.63 2.86
N VAL A 46 9.29 -6.21 3.74
CA VAL A 46 8.90 -6.56 5.12
C VAL A 46 9.42 -5.47 6.05
N LYS A 47 8.53 -4.92 6.89
CA LYS A 47 8.77 -3.74 7.76
C LYS A 47 10.10 -3.73 8.50
N ASP A 48 10.55 -4.88 9.00
CA ASP A 48 11.78 -5.01 9.80
C ASP A 48 13.05 -5.24 8.97
N ARG A 49 12.92 -5.53 7.67
CA ARG A 49 14.05 -5.81 6.75
C ARG A 49 14.32 -4.68 5.75
N VAL A 50 13.55 -3.59 5.78
CA VAL A 50 13.76 -2.47 4.86
C VAL A 50 14.88 -1.58 5.37
N GLY A 51 16.00 -1.57 4.67
CA GLY A 51 17.11 -0.66 4.91
C GLY A 51 16.77 0.79 4.57
N PHE A 52 17.61 1.71 5.03
CA PHE A 52 17.47 3.16 4.83
C PHE A 52 17.34 3.55 3.34
N GLU A 53 18.03 2.84 2.44
CA GLU A 53 18.08 3.14 1.01
C GLU A 53 16.72 3.08 0.30
N ALA A 54 15.81 2.21 0.73
CA ALA A 54 14.49 2.09 0.12
C ALA A 54 13.47 3.12 0.65
N ARG A 55 13.79 3.79 1.76
CA ARG A 55 12.94 4.82 2.39
C ARG A 55 13.32 6.24 1.97
N ASP A 56 14.52 6.41 1.43
CA ASP A 56 15.01 7.72 0.99
C ASP A 56 14.35 8.17 -0.32
N VAL A 57 14.29 9.48 -0.54
CA VAL A 57 13.69 10.07 -1.73
C VAL A 57 14.69 10.03 -2.88
N HIS A 58 14.46 9.17 -3.85
CA HIS A 58 15.29 9.13 -5.05
C HIS A 58 14.88 10.24 -6.06
N PRO A 59 15.82 10.90 -6.77
CA PRO A 59 15.50 11.94 -7.75
C PRO A 59 14.52 11.51 -8.85
N THR A 60 14.43 10.21 -9.16
CA THR A 60 13.48 9.67 -10.15
C THR A 60 12.02 9.74 -9.70
N HIS A 61 11.75 10.01 -8.41
CA HIS A 61 10.41 10.19 -7.87
C HIS A 61 9.76 11.49 -8.35
N TYR A 62 10.58 12.47 -8.79
CA TYR A 62 10.09 13.77 -9.26
C TYR A 62 9.04 13.61 -10.36
N GLY A 63 7.82 14.13 -10.11
CA GLY A 63 6.69 14.05 -11.02
C GLY A 63 5.96 12.71 -11.08
N ARG A 64 6.35 11.71 -10.28
CA ARG A 64 5.72 10.37 -10.25
C ARG A 64 5.18 9.99 -8.88
N ILE A 65 5.96 10.22 -7.82
CA ILE A 65 5.62 9.88 -6.43
C ILE A 65 5.73 11.17 -5.61
N CYS A 66 4.80 11.38 -4.69
CA CYS A 66 4.84 12.54 -3.79
C CYS A 66 5.95 12.32 -2.73
N PRO A 67 6.97 13.20 -2.64
CA PRO A 67 8.03 13.06 -1.64
C PRO A 67 7.64 13.59 -0.25
N ILE A 68 6.44 14.16 -0.10
CA ILE A 68 5.98 14.83 1.12
C ILE A 68 4.93 13.99 1.85
N GLU A 69 4.00 13.39 1.11
CA GLU A 69 2.87 12.65 1.67
C GLU A 69 3.28 11.21 2.01
N THR A 70 4.06 11.06 3.08
CA THR A 70 4.43 9.77 3.67
C THR A 70 3.91 9.66 5.10
N PRO A 71 3.40 8.50 5.54
CA PRO A 71 2.98 8.33 6.92
C PRO A 71 4.17 8.45 7.86
N GLU A 72 3.97 9.12 8.99
CA GLU A 72 4.98 9.23 10.04
C GLU A 72 5.12 7.90 10.83
N GLY A 73 6.29 7.67 11.42
CA GLY A 73 6.56 6.51 12.28
C GLY A 73 7.25 5.35 11.54
N GLN A 74 6.95 4.11 11.94
CA GLN A 74 7.70 2.93 11.50
C GLN A 74 7.60 2.65 9.99
N ASN A 75 6.52 3.11 9.35
CA ASN A 75 6.27 2.93 7.91
C ASN A 75 6.69 4.16 7.07
N ILE A 76 7.52 5.06 7.60
CA ILE A 76 8.06 6.17 6.80
C ILE A 76 8.89 5.62 5.62
N GLY A 77 8.68 6.21 4.44
CA GLY A 77 9.17 5.73 3.15
C GLY A 77 8.10 4.94 2.42
#